data_AF-A0A811T7K9-F1
#
_entry.id   AF-A0A811T7K9-F1
#
_cell.length_a   1.000
_cell.length_b   1.000
_cell.length_c   1.000
_cell.angle_alpha   90.00
_cell.angle_beta   90.00
_cell.angle_gamma   90.00
#
_symmetry.space_group_name_H-M   'P 1'
#
loop_
_entity.id
_entity.type
_entity.pdbx_description
1 polymer ?
#
loop_
_entity_poly.entity_id
_entity_poly.type
_entity_poly.pdbx_seq_one_letter_code
_entity_poly.pdbx_strand_id
1 'polypeptide(L)'
;MAKQDEIKEPTDSIRIEDARIGYQVATNLWTYEGGTLWSKFNAFLVANSIVLASIALSMTVSSRLAVFSIGMPVVGIILCGFWFLLIKRSFEFYIYWIFSAREIEEQHLSEPVQTISRGGKFADGKKVEIIIGGEKKQLQMSRLGRLPVRWVSYLIVVLFSVMYGVIFIINIVN
;
A
#
# COMPACT_ATOMS: atom_id res chain seq x y z
N MET A 1 43.01 -37.51 13.11
CA MET A 1 41.81 -38.21 12.61
C MET A 1 40.64 -37.26 12.84
N ALA A 2 40.36 -36.40 11.86
CA ALA A 2 39.36 -35.34 11.98
C ALA A 2 37.97 -35.97 11.91
N LYS A 3 37.17 -35.69 12.94
CA LYS A 3 35.77 -36.11 13.05
C LYS A 3 35.02 -35.40 11.93
N GLN A 4 34.62 -36.16 10.92
CA GLN A 4 33.84 -35.68 9.80
C GLN A 4 32.47 -35.33 10.38
N ASP A 5 32.21 -34.03 10.55
CA ASP A 5 30.92 -33.53 11.00
C ASP A 5 29.85 -33.99 10.01
N GLU A 6 29.04 -34.93 10.47
CA GLU A 6 27.88 -35.48 9.80
C GLU A 6 26.92 -34.31 9.55
N ILE A 7 26.90 -33.77 8.33
CA ILE A 7 25.88 -32.81 7.88
C ILE A 7 24.56 -33.58 7.86
N LYS A 8 23.90 -33.66 9.01
CA LYS A 8 22.55 -34.20 9.12
C LYS A 8 21.63 -33.26 8.36
N GLU A 9 20.98 -33.78 7.31
CA GLU A 9 19.86 -33.09 6.70
C GLU A 9 18.92 -32.61 7.81
N PRO A 10 18.50 -31.33 7.79
CA PRO A 10 17.58 -30.84 8.79
C PRO A 10 16.32 -31.70 8.77
N THR A 11 15.96 -32.26 9.93
CA THR A 11 14.72 -33.02 10.11
C THR A 11 13.53 -32.22 9.59
N ASP A 12 12.57 -32.87 8.93
CA ASP A 12 11.41 -32.20 8.31
C ASP A 12 10.66 -31.24 9.26
N SER A 13 10.67 -31.54 10.57
CA SER A 13 10.10 -30.66 11.59
C SER A 13 10.80 -29.29 11.69
N ILE A 14 12.13 -29.25 11.55
CA ILE A 14 12.92 -28.00 11.57
C ILE A 14 12.59 -27.17 10.32
N ARG A 15 12.50 -27.82 9.16
CA ARG A 15 12.16 -27.14 7.89
C ARG A 15 10.76 -26.52 7.92
N ILE A 16 9.79 -27.21 8.50
CA ILE A 16 8.43 -26.69 8.67
C ILE A 16 8.40 -25.52 9.66
N GLU A 17 9.16 -25.60 10.75
CA GLU A 17 9.21 -24.52 11.74
C GLU A 17 9.86 -23.26 11.16
N ASP A 18 10.97 -23.40 10.45
CA ASP A 18 11.63 -22.29 9.75
C ASP A 18 10.68 -21.64 8.71
N ALA A 19 9.90 -22.45 7.98
CA ALA A 19 8.89 -21.95 7.06
C ALA A 19 7.77 -21.18 7.77
N ARG A 20 7.32 -21.64 8.95
CA ARG A 20 6.33 -20.90 9.77
C ARG A 20 6.89 -19.57 10.25
N ILE A 21 8.13 -19.55 10.72
CA ILE A 21 8.81 -18.32 11.15
C ILE A 21 8.93 -17.36 9.97
N GLY A 22 9.39 -17.83 8.81
CA GLY A 22 9.50 -17.03 7.59
C GLY A 22 8.15 -16.45 7.15
N TYR A 23 7.10 -17.28 7.18
CA TYR A 23 5.73 -16.83 6.90
C TYR A 23 5.27 -15.75 7.87
N GLN A 24 5.45 -15.95 9.18
CA GLN A 24 5.11 -14.95 10.20
C GLN A 24 5.84 -13.63 9.97
N VAL A 25 7.15 -13.68 9.71
CA VAL A 25 7.95 -12.49 9.40
C VAL A 25 7.42 -11.78 8.15
N ALA A 26 7.13 -12.52 7.07
CA ALA A 26 6.58 -11.94 5.84
C ALA A 26 5.21 -11.25 6.08
N THR A 27 4.31 -11.88 6.84
CA THR A 27 3.02 -11.28 7.19
C THR A 27 3.14 -10.06 8.11
N ASN A 28 4.11 -10.05 9.02
CA ASN A 28 4.41 -8.90 9.87
C ASN A 28 4.95 -7.73 9.05
N LEU A 29 5.89 -7.99 8.12
CA LEU A 29 6.42 -6.97 7.20
C LEU A 29 5.34 -6.43 6.27
N TRP A 30 4.46 -7.30 5.76
CA TRP A 30 3.29 -6.89 4.99
C TRP A 30 2.39 -5.93 5.79
N THR A 31 2.06 -6.29 7.03
CA THR A 31 1.23 -5.47 7.91
C THR A 31 1.89 -4.13 8.24
N TYR A 32 3.18 -4.16 8.55
CA TYR A 32 3.99 -2.97 8.82
C TYR A 32 4.03 -2.00 7.62
N GLU A 33 4.30 -2.52 6.41
CA GLU A 33 4.31 -1.68 5.20
C GLU A 33 2.92 -1.13 4.90
N GLY A 34 1.86 -1.91 5.14
CA GLY A 34 0.47 -1.44 5.05
C GLY A 34 0.19 -0.26 5.98
N GLY A 35 0.58 -0.35 7.25
CA GLY A 35 0.44 0.74 8.22
C GLY A 35 1.26 1.98 7.82
N THR A 36 2.49 1.76 7.37
CA THR A 36 3.38 2.84 6.91
C THR A 36 2.83 3.54 5.66
N LEU A 37 2.26 2.78 4.71
CA LEU A 37 1.61 3.31 3.52
C LEU A 37 0.45 4.23 3.90
N TRP A 38 -0.44 3.80 4.79
CA TRP A 38 -1.57 4.61 5.25
C TRP A 38 -1.12 5.85 6.02
N SER A 39 -0.09 5.74 6.86
CA SER A 39 0.48 6.88 7.58
C SER A 39 1.04 7.94 6.63
N LYS A 40 1.86 7.53 5.64
CA LYS A 40 2.37 8.43 4.58
C LYS A 40 1.22 9.07 3.81
N PHE A 41 0.21 8.28 3.44
CA PHE A 41 -0.95 8.78 2.70
C PHE A 41 -1.68 9.89 3.46
N ASN A 42 -1.96 9.67 4.75
CA ASN A 42 -2.61 10.66 5.60
C ASN A 42 -1.76 11.91 5.81
N ALA A 43 -0.45 11.75 6.03
CA ALA A 43 0.46 12.88 6.21
C ALA A 43 0.47 13.81 4.99
N PHE A 44 0.54 13.25 3.78
CA PHE A 44 0.49 14.06 2.56
C PHE A 44 -0.90 14.62 2.27
N LEU A 45 -1.97 13.91 2.62
CA LEU A 45 -3.33 14.45 2.50
C LEU A 45 -3.50 15.70 3.38
N VAL A 46 -3.04 15.64 4.64
CA VAL A 46 -3.04 16.79 5.57
C VAL A 46 -2.15 17.91 5.04
N ALA A 47 -0.92 17.62 4.64
CA ALA A 47 0.00 18.63 4.10
C ALA A 47 -0.59 19.37 2.89
N ASN A 48 -1.18 18.64 1.94
CA ASN A 48 -1.84 19.23 0.78
C ASN A 48 -3.09 20.05 1.17
N SER A 49 -3.84 19.60 2.17
CA SER A 49 -5.01 20.35 2.66
C SER A 49 -4.59 21.69 3.29
N ILE A 50 -3.48 21.71 4.03
CA ILE A 50 -2.91 22.94 4.60
C ILE A 50 -2.48 23.90 3.49
N VAL A 51 -1.73 23.41 2.50
CA VAL A 51 -1.28 24.24 1.36
C VAL A 51 -2.46 24.84 0.62
N LEU A 52 -3.48 24.03 0.33
CA LEU A 52 -4.70 24.49 -0.34
C LEU A 52 -5.46 25.53 0.50
N ALA A 53 -5.59 25.32 1.81
CA ALA A 53 -6.21 26.28 2.71
C ALA A 53 -5.44 27.61 2.78
N SER A 54 -4.11 27.56 2.80
CA SER A 54 -3.27 28.76 2.76
C SER A 54 -3.42 29.53 1.45
N ILE A 55 -3.52 28.84 0.31
CA ILE A 55 -3.81 29.47 -0.99
C ILE A 55 -5.18 30.14 -0.93
N ALA A 56 -6.21 29.42 -0.49
CA ALA A 56 -7.58 29.95 -0.42
C ALA A 56 -7.67 31.19 0.49
N LEU A 57 -7.00 31.18 1.64
CA LEU A 57 -6.93 32.33 2.54
C LEU A 57 -6.17 33.50 1.90
N SER A 58 -5.07 33.24 1.19
CA SER A 58 -4.34 34.31 0.50
C SER A 58 -5.17 35.00 -0.59
N MET A 59 -6.17 34.32 -1.16
CA MET A 59 -7.04 34.90 -2.18
C MET A 59 -8.04 35.92 -1.60
N THR A 60 -8.30 35.91 -0.29
CA THR A 60 -9.23 36.84 0.35
C THR A 60 -8.58 38.14 0.84
N VAL A 61 -7.25 38.19 0.91
CA VAL A 61 -6.49 39.36 1.35
C VAL A 61 -6.21 40.30 0.17
N SER A 62 -6.40 41.61 0.37
CA SER A 62 -6.29 42.63 -0.69
C SER A 62 -4.88 42.81 -1.27
N SER A 63 -3.83 42.52 -0.48
CA SER A 63 -2.45 42.52 -0.93
C SER A 63 -2.01 41.10 -1.33
N ARG A 64 -2.26 40.73 -2.59
CA ARG A 64 -1.85 39.44 -3.14
C ARG A 64 -0.32 39.38 -3.25
N LEU A 65 0.34 38.77 -2.26
CA LEU A 65 1.79 38.53 -2.29
C LEU A 65 2.12 37.50 -3.39
N ALA A 66 3.01 37.86 -4.32
CA ALA A 66 3.40 37.00 -5.45
C ALA A 66 3.89 35.59 -5.02
N VAL A 67 4.50 35.50 -3.84
CA VAL A 67 4.95 34.23 -3.24
C VAL A 67 3.78 33.27 -2.98
N PHE A 68 2.63 33.78 -2.54
CA PHE A 68 1.44 32.95 -2.30
C PHE A 68 0.68 32.62 -3.59
N SER A 69 0.76 33.50 -4.59
CA SER A 69 0.09 33.32 -5.87
C SER A 69 0.80 32.30 -6.77
N ILE A 70 2.14 32.31 -6.82
CA ILE A 70 2.92 31.44 -7.70
C ILE A 70 3.66 30.36 -6.92
N GLY A 71 4.26 30.71 -5.78
CA GLY A 71 5.09 29.79 -5.00
C GLY A 71 4.30 28.64 -4.38
N MET A 72 3.15 28.91 -3.76
CA MET A 72 2.36 27.88 -3.07
C MET A 72 1.81 26.79 -4.01
N PRO A 73 1.26 27.12 -5.20
CA PRO A 73 0.88 26.08 -6.17
C PRO A 73 2.07 25.23 -6.64
N VAL A 74 3.24 25.83 -6.86
CA VAL A 74 4.45 25.08 -7.23
C VAL A 74 4.87 24.12 -6.12
N VAL A 75 4.85 24.57 -4.87
CA VAL A 75 5.11 23.70 -3.70
C VAL A 75 4.09 22.56 -3.63
N GLY A 76 2.81 22.84 -3.88
CA GLY A 76 1.75 21.83 -3.94
C GLY A 76 1.99 20.76 -5.01
N ILE A 77 2.40 21.16 -6.21
CA ILE A 77 2.75 20.23 -7.31
C ILE A 77 3.95 19.37 -6.92
N ILE A 78 5.00 19.97 -6.35
CA ILE A 78 6.19 19.23 -5.88
C ILE A 78 5.79 18.22 -4.80
N LEU A 79 4.96 18.61 -3.84
CA LEU A 79 4.43 17.72 -2.80
C LEU A 79 3.64 16.55 -3.40
N CYS A 80 2.81 16.80 -4.43
CA CYS A 80 2.11 15.72 -5.13
C CYS A 80 3.07 14.76 -5.84
N GLY A 81 4.17 15.28 -6.41
CA GLY A 81 5.23 14.47 -7.00
C GLY A 81 5.88 13.52 -5.97
N PHE A 82 6.29 14.05 -4.82
CA PHE A 82 6.83 13.22 -3.73
C PHE A 82 5.80 12.22 -3.20
N TRP A 83 4.55 12.66 -3.04
CA TRP A 83 3.46 11.80 -2.59
C TRP A 83 3.27 10.61 -3.55
N PHE A 84 3.22 10.87 -4.85
CA PHE A 84 3.08 9.83 -5.87
C PHE A 84 4.23 8.81 -5.82
N LEU A 85 5.48 9.28 -5.77
CA LEU A 85 6.66 8.42 -5.75
C LEU A 85 6.69 7.52 -4.51
N LEU A 86 6.40 8.09 -3.34
CA LEU A 86 6.39 7.34 -2.08
C LEU A 86 5.27 6.30 -2.03
N ILE A 87 4.07 6.66 -2.49
CA ILE A 87 2.94 5.73 -2.54
C ILE A 87 3.18 4.62 -3.57
N LYS A 88 3.74 4.94 -4.74
CA LYS A 88 4.13 3.94 -5.74
C LYS A 88 5.10 2.93 -5.16
N ARG A 89 6.19 3.41 -4.56
CA ARG A 89 7.19 2.56 -3.91
C ARG A 89 6.57 1.69 -2.81
N SER A 90 5.72 2.26 -1.95
CA SER A 90 5.09 1.51 -0.86
C SER A 90 4.13 0.42 -1.37
N PHE A 91 3.38 0.67 -2.45
CA PHE A 91 2.56 -0.39 -3.06
C PHE A 91 3.41 -1.52 -3.66
N GLU A 92 4.57 -1.23 -4.24
CA GLU A 92 5.48 -2.26 -4.76
C GLU A 92 6.00 -3.16 -3.64
N PHE A 93 6.46 -2.58 -2.51
CA PHE A 93 6.85 -3.36 -1.33
C PHE A 93 5.68 -4.13 -0.73
N TYR A 94 4.50 -3.52 -0.64
CA TYR A 94 3.30 -4.17 -0.11
C TYR A 94 2.92 -5.43 -0.91
N ILE A 95 2.95 -5.33 -2.26
CA ILE A 95 2.69 -6.46 -3.15
C ILE A 95 3.78 -7.53 -3.03
N TYR A 96 5.05 -7.10 -2.96
CA TYR A 96 6.18 -8.02 -2.78
C TYR A 96 6.00 -8.87 -1.51
N TRP A 97 5.70 -8.27 -0.36
CA TRP A 97 5.52 -9.03 0.88
C TRP A 97 4.33 -9.98 0.85
N ILE A 98 3.22 -9.60 0.19
CA ILE A 98 2.08 -10.51 -0.04
C ILE A 98 2.53 -11.74 -0.84
N PHE A 99 3.27 -11.54 -1.93
CA PHE A 99 3.73 -12.64 -2.77
C PHE A 99 4.77 -13.51 -2.09
N SER A 100 5.69 -12.93 -1.32
CA SER A 100 6.64 -13.71 -0.52
C SER A 100 5.92 -14.57 0.53
N ALA A 101 4.93 -14.01 1.24
CA ALA A 101 4.15 -14.78 2.20
C ALA A 101 3.37 -15.91 1.52
N ARG A 102 2.80 -15.63 0.34
CA ARG A 102 2.08 -16.62 -0.47
C ARG A 102 2.99 -17.73 -1.00
N GLU A 103 4.19 -17.40 -1.44
CA GLU A 103 5.18 -18.37 -1.92
C GLU A 103 5.55 -19.36 -0.81
N ILE A 104 5.84 -18.86 0.40
CA ILE A 104 6.13 -19.71 1.56
C ILE A 104 4.92 -20.58 1.91
N GLU A 105 3.72 -20.00 1.90
CA GLU A 105 2.47 -20.73 2.17
C GLU A 105 2.25 -21.88 1.18
N GLU A 106 2.38 -21.64 -0.12
CA GLU A 106 2.14 -22.63 -1.17
C GLU A 106 3.21 -23.73 -1.20
N GLN A 107 4.49 -23.38 -0.99
CA GLN A 107 5.61 -24.32 -1.11
C GLN A 107 5.84 -25.16 0.16
N HIS A 108 5.54 -24.62 1.35
CA HIS A 108 5.98 -25.23 2.62
C HIS A 108 4.85 -25.46 3.63
N LEU A 109 3.70 -24.80 3.51
CA LEU A 109 2.62 -24.80 4.53
C LEU A 109 1.23 -25.14 3.97
N SER A 110 1.17 -25.71 2.77
CA SER A 110 -0.03 -25.75 1.92
C SER A 110 -1.19 -26.61 2.46
N GLU A 111 -0.95 -27.52 3.40
CA GLU A 111 -2.02 -28.30 4.07
C GLU A 111 -2.70 -27.56 5.24
N PRO A 112 -1.98 -27.02 6.24
CA PRO A 112 -2.60 -26.35 7.39
C PRO A 112 -3.00 -24.89 7.14
N VAL A 113 -2.30 -24.17 6.25
CA VAL A 113 -2.46 -22.71 6.11
C VAL A 113 -2.66 -22.38 4.64
N GLN A 114 -3.80 -21.78 4.34
CA GLN A 114 -4.15 -21.36 2.97
C GLN A 114 -4.76 -19.95 2.96
N THR A 115 -4.42 -19.09 3.93
CA THR A 115 -5.13 -17.83 4.14
C THR A 115 -4.81 -16.83 3.02
N ILE A 116 -3.53 -16.65 2.69
CA ILE A 116 -3.10 -15.66 1.69
C ILE A 116 -3.32 -16.19 0.28
N SER A 117 -3.04 -17.48 0.02
CA SER A 117 -3.29 -18.11 -1.27
C SER A 117 -4.78 -18.10 -1.63
N ARG A 118 -5.67 -18.42 -0.67
CA ARG A 118 -7.13 -18.27 -0.85
C ARG A 118 -7.54 -16.80 -0.96
N GLY A 119 -6.92 -15.91 -0.18
CA GLY A 119 -7.14 -14.46 -0.25
C GLY A 119 -6.88 -13.89 -1.65
N GLY A 120 -5.83 -14.36 -2.35
CA GLY A 120 -5.58 -14.03 -3.75
C GLY A 120 -6.72 -14.44 -4.68
N LYS A 121 -7.22 -15.68 -4.54
CA LYS A 121 -8.39 -16.16 -5.32
C LYS A 121 -9.65 -15.34 -5.02
N PHE A 122 -9.84 -14.95 -3.75
CA PHE A 122 -10.95 -14.09 -3.34
C PHE A 122 -10.86 -12.69 -3.98
N ALA A 123 -9.66 -12.09 -4.00
CA ALA A 123 -9.40 -10.80 -4.65
C ALA A 123 -9.62 -10.85 -6.18
N ASP A 124 -9.33 -11.99 -6.81
CA ASP A 124 -9.67 -12.27 -8.22
C ASP A 124 -11.18 -12.45 -8.47
N GLY A 125 -12.00 -12.37 -7.42
CA GLY A 125 -13.45 -12.58 -7.49
C GLY A 125 -13.84 -14.04 -7.74
N LYS A 126 -12.92 -15.00 -7.53
CA LYS A 126 -13.25 -16.43 -7.54
C LYS A 126 -13.96 -16.79 -6.23
N LYS A 127 -14.82 -17.81 -6.27
CA LYS A 127 -15.47 -18.33 -5.07
C LYS A 127 -14.43 -19.04 -4.20
N VAL A 128 -14.44 -18.75 -2.90
CA VAL A 128 -13.56 -19.38 -1.92
C VAL A 128 -14.42 -20.04 -0.85
N GLU A 129 -14.08 -21.27 -0.49
CA GLU A 129 -14.75 -22.03 0.57
C GLU A 129 -13.98 -21.88 1.89
N ILE A 130 -14.72 -21.53 2.94
CA ILE A 130 -14.22 -21.45 4.32
C ILE A 130 -15.14 -22.30 5.21
N ILE A 131 -14.55 -23.13 6.06
CA ILE A 131 -15.29 -23.93 7.04
C ILE A 131 -15.41 -23.09 8.32
N ILE A 132 -16.64 -22.73 8.71
CA ILE A 132 -16.92 -21.97 9.94
C ILE A 132 -17.95 -22.76 10.74
N GLY A 133 -17.57 -23.22 11.93
CA GLY A 133 -18.46 -24.03 12.77
C GLY A 133 -18.84 -25.39 12.15
N GLY A 134 -17.97 -25.96 11.31
CA GLY A 134 -18.23 -27.21 10.58
C GLY A 134 -19.01 -27.03 9.27
N GLU A 135 -19.59 -25.85 9.02
CA GLU A 135 -20.31 -25.57 7.77
C GLU A 135 -19.40 -24.93 6.72
N LYS A 136 -19.54 -25.38 5.46
CA LYS A 136 -18.85 -24.75 4.32
C LYS A 136 -19.60 -23.49 3.89
N LYS A 137 -18.96 -22.33 4.03
CA LYS A 137 -19.46 -21.05 3.51
C LYS A 137 -18.66 -20.65 2.28
N GLN A 138 -19.37 -20.33 1.20
CA GLN A 138 -18.78 -19.77 0.00
C GLN A 138 -18.78 -18.25 0.09
N LEU A 139 -17.60 -17.65 -0.06
CA LEU A 139 -17.42 -16.21 -0.11
C LEU A 139 -16.92 -15.79 -1.49
N GLN A 140 -17.37 -14.63 -1.95
CA GLN A 140 -16.93 -14.02 -3.19
C GLN A 140 -16.87 -12.50 -3.02
N MET A 141 -15.80 -11.89 -3.53
CA MET A 141 -15.65 -10.45 -3.47
C MET A 141 -16.60 -9.76 -4.45
N SER A 142 -17.26 -8.69 -4.01
CA SER A 142 -18.13 -7.88 -4.86
C SER A 142 -17.33 -7.18 -5.95
N ARG A 143 -17.96 -6.88 -7.11
CA ARG A 143 -17.27 -6.23 -8.24
C ARG A 143 -16.64 -4.89 -7.87
N LEU A 144 -17.30 -4.09 -7.02
CA LEU A 144 -16.78 -2.82 -6.55
C LEU A 144 -15.61 -2.99 -5.56
N GLY A 145 -15.65 -4.03 -4.73
CA GLY A 145 -14.54 -4.36 -3.82
C GLY A 145 -13.26 -4.74 -4.55
N ARG A 146 -13.34 -5.16 -5.82
CA ARG A 146 -12.19 -5.56 -6.63
C ARG A 146 -11.38 -4.37 -7.15
N LEU A 147 -11.83 -3.14 -6.95
CA LEU A 147 -11.07 -1.97 -7.36
C LEU A 147 -9.76 -1.91 -6.56
N PRO A 148 -8.58 -1.95 -7.21
CA PRO A 148 -7.32 -1.93 -6.48
C PRO A 148 -7.16 -0.58 -5.77
N VAL A 149 -6.95 -0.62 -4.46
CA VAL A 149 -6.76 0.57 -3.61
C VAL A 149 -5.67 1.49 -4.19
N ARG A 150 -4.64 0.91 -4.81
CA ARG A 150 -3.58 1.64 -5.54
C ARG A 150 -4.12 2.66 -6.54
N TRP A 151 -5.13 2.29 -7.34
CA TRP A 151 -5.71 3.21 -8.33
C TRP A 151 -6.46 4.35 -7.68
N VAL A 152 -7.21 4.06 -6.60
CA VAL A 152 -7.92 5.09 -5.83
C VAL A 152 -6.94 6.08 -5.22
N SER A 153 -5.84 5.59 -4.62
CA SER A 153 -4.80 6.45 -4.06
C SER A 153 -4.16 7.35 -5.13
N TYR A 154 -3.85 6.82 -6.31
CA TYR A 154 -3.29 7.63 -7.40
C TYR A 154 -4.26 8.67 -7.93
N LEU A 155 -5.55 8.34 -8.04
CA LEU A 155 -6.58 9.27 -8.46
C LEU A 155 -6.64 10.49 -7.53
N ILE A 156 -6.55 10.28 -6.21
CA ILE A 156 -6.53 11.36 -5.23
C ILE A 156 -5.31 12.27 -5.44
N VAL A 157 -4.12 11.70 -5.64
CA VAL A 157 -2.90 12.49 -5.89
C VAL A 157 -3.04 13.31 -7.19
N VAL A 158 -3.56 12.69 -8.27
CA VAL A 158 -3.80 13.38 -9.55
C VAL A 158 -4.79 14.52 -9.37
N LEU A 159 -5.85 14.34 -8.59
CA LEU A 159 -6.83 15.38 -8.32
C LEU A 159 -6.20 16.61 -7.66
N PHE A 160 -5.35 16.41 -6.63
CA PHE A 160 -4.62 17.52 -6.01
C PHE A 160 -3.65 18.19 -7.00
N SER A 161 -2.90 17.41 -7.79
CA SER A 161 -2.00 17.95 -8.82
C SER A 161 -2.74 18.82 -9.83
N VAL A 162 -3.90 18.37 -10.32
CA VAL A 162 -4.73 19.12 -11.27
C VAL A 162 -5.25 20.40 -10.62
N MET A 163 -5.72 20.35 -9.38
CA MET A 163 -6.17 21.53 -8.66
C MET A 163 -5.05 22.59 -8.56
N TYR A 164 -3.84 22.21 -8.18
CA TYR A 164 -2.71 23.15 -8.14
C TYR A 164 -2.34 23.68 -9.52
N GLY A 165 -2.37 22.84 -10.56
CA GLY A 165 -2.12 23.27 -11.94
C GLY A 165 -3.13 24.32 -12.41
N VAL A 166 -4.42 24.12 -12.12
CA VAL A 166 -5.47 25.09 -12.44
C VAL A 166 -5.26 26.40 -11.68
N ILE A 167 -4.98 26.34 -10.38
CA ILE A 167 -4.70 27.54 -9.56
C ILE A 167 -3.49 28.30 -10.11
N PHE A 168 -2.42 27.59 -10.45
CA PHE A 168 -1.20 28.18 -11.00
C PHE A 168 -1.47 28.91 -12.33
N ILE A 169 -2.23 28.30 -13.24
CA ILE A 169 -2.60 28.93 -14.51
C ILE A 169 -3.43 30.18 -14.28
N ILE A 170 -4.45 30.12 -13.40
CA ILE A 170 -5.30 31.27 -13.06
C ILE A 170 -4.47 32.43 -12.50
N ASN A 171 -3.47 32.13 -11.69
CA ASN A 171 -2.60 33.13 -11.07
C ASN A 171 -1.55 33.73 -12.01
N ILE A 172 -1.25 33.08 -13.15
CA ILE A 172 -0.38 33.64 -14.19
C ILE A 172 -1.17 34.52 -15.17
N VAL A 173 -2.43 34.15 -15.44
CA VAL A 173 -3.29 34.85 -16.41
C VAL A 173 -3.89 36.14 -15.84
N ASN A 174 -4.19 36.17 -14.53
CA ASN A 174 -4.71 37.34 -13.83
C ASN A 174 -3.59 38.19 -13.21
#